data_AF-A0A0N8PQW4-F1
#
_entry.id   AF-A0A0N8PQW4-F1
#
_cell.length_a   1.000
_cell.length_b   1.000
_cell.length_c   1.000
_cell.angle_alpha   90.00
_cell.angle_beta   90.00
_cell.angle_gamma   90.00
#
_symmetry.space_group_name_H-M   'P 1'
#
loop_
_entity.id
_entity.type
_entity.pdbx_description
1 polymer ?
#
loop_
_entity_poly.entity_id
_entity_poly.type
_entity_poly.pdbx_seq_one_letter_code
_entity_poly.pdbx_strand_id
1 'polypeptide(L)'
;AEEMADTVHVLAARRLTPAQLDQLRAVSPRLIIEQRPAFTAAAVQEALTPETEILLTGRTDFAPEHAPALRWVQLTNAGVHSAHGSALWNSPISITNASGIHAGHLSQYTLAVMLAHAHHLPLAQRLRLEPILWRHRGWWASQFLGYAQANAAAGNQLRARRSLWYAFRCSPAHALVGCLRHWPLKIAHAPTDAQANAL
;
A
#
# COMPACT_ATOMS: atom_id res chain seq x y z
N ALA A 1 17.63 27.78 44.40
CA ALA A 1 18.16 27.92 43.05
C ALA A 1 18.02 26.55 42.41
N GLU A 2 16.92 26.34 41.68
CA GLU A 2 16.69 25.11 40.90
C GLU A 2 17.80 24.99 39.86
N GLU A 3 18.58 23.91 39.92
CA GLU A 3 19.42 23.47 38.81
C GLU A 3 18.55 23.41 37.56
N MET A 4 18.93 24.16 36.51
CA MET A 4 18.32 24.01 35.19
C MET A 4 18.51 22.56 34.77
N ALA A 5 17.46 21.75 34.85
CA ALA A 5 17.52 20.34 34.49
C ALA A 5 17.98 20.23 33.03
N ASP A 6 19.16 19.66 32.81
CA ASP A 6 19.82 19.52 31.51
C ASP A 6 18.82 18.95 30.47
N THR A 7 18.41 19.78 29.51
CA THR A 7 17.38 19.44 28.53
C THR A 7 17.91 18.41 27.53
N VAL A 8 17.04 17.52 27.05
CA VAL A 8 17.41 16.50 26.07
C VAL A 8 16.64 16.71 24.78
N HIS A 9 17.37 17.02 23.71
CA HIS A 9 16.78 17.30 22.39
C HIS A 9 16.53 16.01 21.60
N VAL A 10 15.26 15.76 21.27
CA VAL A 10 14.83 14.58 20.53
C VAL A 10 14.25 14.96 19.18
N LEU A 11 14.83 14.44 18.11
CA LEU A 11 14.30 14.54 16.76
C LEU A 11 13.53 13.27 16.39
N ALA A 12 12.22 13.41 16.18
CA ALA A 12 11.37 12.36 15.64
C ALA A 12 11.24 12.51 14.11
N ALA A 13 12.03 11.71 13.37
CA ALA A 13 11.94 11.61 11.91
C ALA A 13 10.72 10.83 11.42
N ARG A 14 9.95 10.23 12.34
CA ARG A 14 8.73 9.46 12.07
C ARG A 14 7.50 10.30 12.38
N ARG A 15 6.42 10.05 11.64
CA ARG A 15 5.09 10.57 11.99
C ARG A 15 4.57 9.80 13.21
N LEU A 16 4.40 10.53 14.29
CA LEU A 16 3.71 10.11 15.51
C LEU A 16 2.43 10.92 15.64
N THR A 17 1.38 10.30 16.14
CA THR A 17 0.13 11.00 16.44
C THR A 17 0.33 11.97 17.62
N PRO A 18 -0.54 12.97 17.79
CA PRO A 18 -0.48 13.85 18.96
C PRO A 18 -0.46 13.08 20.28
N ALA A 19 -1.35 12.07 20.43
CA ALA A 19 -1.38 11.22 21.61
C ALA A 19 -0.06 10.47 21.88
N GLN A 20 0.63 10.01 20.82
CA GLN A 20 1.94 9.36 20.97
C GLN A 20 3.02 10.36 21.37
N LEU A 21 3.00 11.58 20.82
CA LEU A 21 3.92 12.65 21.23
C LEU A 21 3.70 13.03 22.69
N ASP A 22 2.45 13.12 23.13
CA ASP A 22 2.10 13.44 24.51
C ASP A 22 2.54 12.34 25.47
N GLN A 23 2.40 11.07 25.08
CA GLN A 23 2.95 9.94 25.83
C GLN A 23 4.48 10.03 25.99
N LEU A 24 5.20 10.39 24.93
CA LEU A 24 6.66 10.55 25.00
C LEU A 24 7.06 11.75 25.88
N ARG A 25 6.37 12.88 25.75
CA ARG A 25 6.62 14.07 26.59
C ARG A 25 6.33 13.81 28.06
N ALA A 26 5.34 12.98 28.36
CA ALA A 26 4.99 12.60 29.73
C ALA A 26 6.08 11.76 30.43
N VAL A 27 7.01 11.15 29.69
CA VAL A 27 8.11 10.35 30.28
C VAL A 27 9.05 11.22 31.12
N SER A 28 9.35 12.44 30.68
CA SER A 28 10.23 13.35 31.41
C SER A 28 10.08 14.79 30.93
N PRO A 29 10.00 15.79 31.83
CA PRO A 29 9.93 17.21 31.45
C PRO A 29 11.21 17.72 30.79
N ARG A 30 12.31 16.96 30.86
CA ARG A 30 13.59 17.30 30.19
C ARG A 30 13.52 17.12 28.68
N LEU A 31 12.55 16.36 28.16
CA LEU A 31 12.49 16.00 26.74
C LEU A 31 11.93 17.16 25.91
N ILE A 32 12.76 17.71 25.03
CA ILE A 32 12.32 18.64 23.98
C ILE A 32 12.17 17.84 22.69
N ILE A 33 10.94 17.44 22.39
CA ILE A 33 10.63 16.58 21.25
C ILE A 33 10.15 17.42 20.07
N GLU A 34 10.95 17.43 19.01
CA GLU A 34 10.60 17.99 17.72
C GLU A 34 10.30 16.87 16.72
N GLN A 35 9.18 17.00 15.99
CA GLN A 35 8.85 16.06 14.92
C GLN A 35 9.06 16.71 13.55
N ARG A 36 9.97 16.14 12.77
CA ARG A 36 10.20 16.50 11.36
C ARG A 36 10.18 15.22 10.52
N PRO A 37 9.03 14.84 9.95
CA PRO A 37 8.93 13.59 9.20
C PRO A 37 9.93 13.51 8.04
N ALA A 38 10.84 12.55 8.10
CA ALA A 38 11.89 12.33 7.13
C ALA A 38 12.03 10.83 6.82
N PHE A 39 11.74 10.46 5.57
CA PHE A 39 11.66 9.05 5.14
C PHE A 39 12.78 8.61 4.20
N THR A 40 13.67 9.54 3.81
CA THR A 40 14.85 9.29 2.98
C THR A 40 16.12 9.66 3.74
N ALA A 41 17.27 9.13 3.32
CA ALA A 41 18.56 9.51 3.87
C ALA A 41 18.79 11.03 3.84
N ALA A 42 18.58 11.65 2.67
CA ALA A 42 18.75 13.08 2.49
C ALA A 42 17.82 13.90 3.40
N ALA A 43 16.55 13.51 3.54
CA ALA A 43 15.62 14.21 4.41
C ALA A 43 16.01 14.06 5.90
N VAL A 44 16.53 12.89 6.31
CA VAL A 44 17.03 12.70 7.67
C VAL A 44 18.27 13.57 7.90
N GLN A 45 19.17 13.63 6.91
CA GLN A 45 20.37 14.46 6.97
C GLN A 45 20.04 15.95 7.13
N GLU A 46 19.05 16.45 6.38
CA GLU A 46 18.59 17.84 6.46
C GLU A 46 17.86 18.14 7.77
N ALA A 47 17.13 17.16 8.31
CA ALA A 47 16.37 17.35 9.55
C ALA A 47 17.26 17.39 10.81
N LEU A 48 18.44 16.74 10.77
CA LEU A 48 19.40 16.73 11.86
C LEU A 48 19.93 18.13 12.15
N THR A 49 20.03 18.47 13.44
CA THR A 49 20.63 19.71 13.91
C THR A 49 21.81 19.42 14.84
N PRO A 50 22.74 20.38 15.04
CA PRO A 50 23.88 20.17 15.92
C PRO A 50 23.51 19.83 17.38
N GLU A 51 22.33 20.27 17.82
CA GLU A 51 21.79 20.07 19.17
C GLU A 51 21.06 18.72 19.31
N THR A 52 20.80 18.00 18.22
CA THR A 52 20.05 16.75 18.27
C THR A 52 20.84 15.68 19.03
N GLU A 53 20.35 15.28 20.21
CA GLU A 53 20.98 14.26 21.05
C GLU A 53 20.41 12.86 20.81
N ILE A 54 19.11 12.78 20.51
CA ILE A 54 18.37 11.54 20.27
C ILE A 54 17.64 11.61 18.93
N LEU A 55 17.84 10.61 18.08
CA LEU A 55 17.12 10.47 16.81
C LEU A 55 16.21 9.25 16.82
N LEU A 56 14.90 9.45 16.57
CA LEU A 56 13.95 8.38 16.29
C LEU A 56 13.71 8.27 14.78
N THR A 57 14.22 7.21 14.15
CA THR A 57 14.20 7.07 12.68
C THR A 57 13.99 5.62 12.21
N GLY A 58 13.77 5.43 10.91
CA GLY A 58 13.84 4.12 10.26
C GLY A 58 15.05 3.98 9.32
N ARG A 59 15.94 4.99 9.30
CA ARG A 59 17.10 5.08 8.41
C ARG A 59 18.40 4.88 9.17
N THR A 60 19.39 4.36 8.48
CA THR A 60 20.73 4.06 9.01
C THR A 60 21.85 4.58 8.11
N ASP A 61 21.47 5.20 7.00
CA ASP A 61 22.31 5.66 5.90
C ASP A 61 22.37 7.19 5.84
N PHE A 62 22.70 7.80 6.97
CA PHE A 62 22.98 9.23 7.10
C PHE A 62 24.38 9.41 7.70
N ALA A 63 24.96 10.60 7.55
CA ALA A 63 26.25 10.96 8.11
C ALA A 63 26.06 11.57 9.51
N PRO A 64 26.42 10.86 10.60
CA PRO A 64 26.22 11.36 11.96
C PRO A 64 27.08 12.59 12.29
N GLU A 65 28.12 12.86 11.51
CA GLU A 65 29.07 13.97 11.71
C GLU A 65 28.41 15.36 11.76
N HIS A 66 27.23 15.52 11.15
CA HIS A 66 26.48 16.79 11.15
C HIS A 66 25.71 17.05 12.45
N ALA A 67 25.61 16.06 13.34
CA ALA A 67 24.95 16.15 14.63
C ALA A 67 25.93 15.74 15.75
N PRO A 68 26.89 16.61 16.13
CA PRO A 68 27.92 16.29 17.11
C PRO A 68 27.38 15.93 18.50
N ALA A 69 26.17 16.40 18.88
CA ALA A 69 25.53 16.02 20.14
C ALA A 69 24.84 14.64 20.09
N LEU A 70 24.70 14.04 18.90
CA LEU A 70 23.94 12.80 18.71
C LEU A 70 24.63 11.66 19.46
N ARG A 71 23.95 11.12 20.47
CA ARG A 71 24.45 10.03 21.32
C ARG A 71 23.60 8.77 21.24
N TRP A 72 22.35 8.90 20.79
CA TRP A 72 21.43 7.77 20.70
C TRP A 72 20.55 7.82 19.44
N VAL A 73 20.49 6.70 18.73
CA VAL A 73 19.56 6.48 17.61
C VAL A 73 18.64 5.31 17.95
N GLN A 74 17.34 5.60 18.08
CA GLN A 74 16.28 4.60 18.18
C GLN A 74 15.74 4.29 16.79
N LEU A 75 16.01 3.07 16.32
CA LEU A 75 15.44 2.56 15.08
C LEU A 75 14.02 2.05 15.32
N THR A 76 13.13 2.35 14.37
CA THR A 76 11.74 1.84 14.33
C THR A 76 11.63 0.48 13.64
N ASN A 77 12.76 -0.05 13.14
CA ASN A 77 12.84 -1.37 12.53
C ASN A 77 13.23 -2.41 13.58
N ALA A 78 12.76 -3.65 13.44
CA ALA A 78 13.24 -4.75 14.28
C ALA A 78 14.65 -5.22 13.87
N GLY A 79 14.96 -5.18 12.58
CA GLY A 79 16.28 -5.53 12.04
C GLY A 79 17.24 -4.35 12.00
N VAL A 80 18.52 -4.62 12.24
CA VAL A 80 19.62 -3.63 12.16
C VAL A 80 20.57 -3.87 10.98
N HIS A 81 20.26 -4.82 10.10
CA HIS A 81 21.15 -5.21 9.00
C HIS A 81 21.53 -4.04 8.08
N SER A 82 20.63 -3.08 7.86
CA SER A 82 20.90 -1.89 7.06
C SER A 82 21.90 -0.92 7.68
N ALA A 83 22.18 -1.04 8.98
CA ALA A 83 23.22 -0.25 9.64
C ALA A 83 24.60 -0.87 9.47
N HIS A 84 24.70 -2.20 9.30
CA HIS A 84 25.98 -2.88 9.27
C HIS A 84 26.91 -2.30 8.20
N GLY A 85 28.11 -1.86 8.60
CA GLY A 85 29.10 -1.22 7.72
C GLY A 85 28.83 0.25 7.40
N SER A 86 27.76 0.87 7.92
CA SER A 86 27.49 2.30 7.75
C SER A 86 28.33 3.15 8.72
N ALA A 87 28.43 4.45 8.43
CA ALA A 87 29.08 5.41 9.32
C ALA A 87 28.46 5.42 10.73
N LEU A 88 27.14 5.27 10.81
CA LEU A 88 26.42 5.17 12.08
C LEU A 88 26.86 3.93 12.88
N TRP A 89 26.99 2.77 12.24
CA TRP A 89 27.40 1.52 12.92
C TRP A 89 28.83 1.55 13.45
N ASN A 90 29.71 2.27 12.75
CA ASN A 90 31.11 2.42 13.15
C ASN A 90 31.34 3.61 14.10
N SER A 91 30.28 4.33 14.48
CA SER A 91 30.35 5.48 15.39
C SER A 91 30.19 5.04 16.86
N PRO A 92 30.58 5.88 17.84
CA PRO A 92 30.32 5.61 19.26
C PRO A 92 28.85 5.81 19.67
N ILE A 93 27.96 6.13 18.74
CA ILE A 93 26.54 6.42 18.99
C ILE A 93 25.83 5.13 19.38
N SER A 94 25.06 5.15 20.47
CA SER A 94 24.24 4.00 20.86
C SER A 94 23.12 3.79 19.86
N ILE A 95 22.97 2.57 19.34
CA ILE A 95 21.88 2.20 18.42
C ILE A 95 20.98 1.20 19.11
N THR A 96 19.69 1.51 19.18
CA THR A 96 18.65 0.58 19.63
C THR A 96 17.66 0.35 18.50
N ASN A 97 16.86 -0.72 18.60
CA ASN A 97 15.90 -1.11 17.59
C ASN A 97 14.54 -1.42 18.22
N ALA A 98 13.57 -1.77 17.37
CA ALA A 98 12.24 -2.18 17.80
C ALA A 98 12.12 -3.71 17.85
N SER A 99 13.17 -4.44 18.22
CA SER A 99 13.09 -5.90 18.30
C SER A 99 12.02 -6.34 19.31
N GLY A 100 11.30 -7.41 19.00
CA GLY A 100 10.27 -8.00 19.88
C GLY A 100 8.88 -7.37 19.79
N ILE A 101 8.72 -6.11 19.35
CA ILE A 101 7.39 -5.45 19.34
C ILE A 101 6.36 -6.15 18.43
N HIS A 102 6.84 -6.87 17.41
CA HIS A 102 6.00 -7.58 16.44
C HIS A 102 5.79 -9.07 16.76
N ALA A 103 6.42 -9.61 17.81
CA ALA A 103 6.41 -11.05 18.08
C ALA A 103 4.99 -11.60 18.28
N GLY A 104 4.15 -10.90 19.03
CA GLY A 104 2.74 -11.28 19.25
C GLY A 104 1.96 -11.35 17.94
N HIS A 105 1.97 -10.27 17.15
CA HIS A 105 1.28 -10.20 15.86
C HIS A 105 1.77 -11.25 14.86
N LEU A 106 3.10 -11.47 14.78
CA LEU A 106 3.67 -12.47 13.88
C LEU A 106 3.31 -13.89 14.30
N SER A 107 3.23 -14.18 15.60
CA SER A 107 2.82 -15.50 16.08
C SER A 107 1.37 -15.82 15.70
N GLN A 108 0.46 -14.86 15.88
CA GLN A 108 -0.93 -14.98 15.47
C GLN A 108 -1.07 -15.16 13.97
N TYR A 109 -0.36 -14.34 13.18
CA TYR A 109 -0.36 -14.46 11.73
C TYR A 109 0.16 -15.82 11.26
N THR A 110 1.26 -16.30 11.86
CA THR A 110 1.85 -17.60 11.52
C THR A 110 0.86 -18.73 11.78
N LEU A 111 0.23 -18.75 12.96
CA LEU A 111 -0.81 -19.74 13.29
C LEU A 111 -2.00 -19.66 12.33
N ALA A 112 -2.47 -18.46 12.01
CA ALA A 112 -3.56 -18.25 11.06
C ALA A 112 -3.22 -18.79 9.67
N VAL A 113 -2.00 -18.55 9.16
CA VAL A 113 -1.55 -19.06 7.86
C VAL A 113 -1.40 -20.59 7.88
N MET A 114 -0.84 -21.15 8.95
CA MET A 114 -0.72 -22.60 9.12
C MET A 114 -2.10 -23.28 9.08
N LEU A 115 -3.06 -22.77 9.84
CA LEU A 115 -4.43 -23.27 9.83
C LEU A 115 -5.13 -23.05 8.49
N ALA A 116 -4.95 -21.88 7.87
CA ALA A 116 -5.51 -21.59 6.56
C ALA A 116 -5.00 -22.56 5.49
N HIS A 117 -3.72 -22.95 5.57
CA HIS A 117 -3.14 -23.93 4.68
C HIS A 117 -3.65 -25.35 4.98
N ALA A 118 -3.60 -25.79 6.24
CA ALA A 118 -4.04 -27.12 6.68
C ALA A 118 -5.51 -27.40 6.35
N HIS A 119 -6.36 -26.38 6.37
CA HIS A 119 -7.78 -26.48 6.04
C HIS A 119 -8.14 -26.03 4.62
N HIS A 120 -7.14 -25.84 3.75
CA HIS A 120 -7.32 -25.43 2.35
C HIS A 120 -8.23 -24.20 2.18
N LEU A 121 -8.19 -23.26 3.13
CA LEU A 121 -9.06 -22.08 3.12
C LEU A 121 -8.90 -21.22 1.85
N PRO A 122 -7.69 -21.01 1.28
CA PRO A 122 -7.56 -20.30 0.00
C PRO A 122 -8.31 -20.98 -1.15
N LEU A 123 -8.33 -22.32 -1.18
CA LEU A 123 -9.09 -23.08 -2.18
C LEU A 123 -10.59 -22.93 -1.96
N ALA A 124 -11.05 -23.06 -0.71
CA ALA A 124 -12.46 -22.85 -0.36
C ALA A 124 -12.94 -21.43 -0.73
N GLN A 125 -12.12 -20.41 -0.48
CA GLN A 125 -12.39 -19.03 -0.90
C GLN A 125 -12.47 -18.91 -2.43
N ARG A 126 -11.53 -19.51 -3.17
CA ARG A 126 -11.55 -19.51 -4.64
C ARG A 126 -12.83 -20.15 -5.19
N LEU A 127 -13.19 -21.35 -4.71
CA LEU A 127 -14.39 -22.07 -5.15
C LEU A 127 -15.67 -21.31 -4.80
N ARG A 128 -15.71 -20.61 -3.66
CA ARG A 128 -16.84 -19.74 -3.29
C ARG A 128 -16.99 -18.54 -4.23
N LEU A 129 -15.86 -17.94 -4.64
CA LEU A 129 -15.86 -16.75 -5.50
C LEU A 129 -16.07 -17.07 -6.98
N GLU A 130 -15.69 -18.26 -7.43
CA GLU A 130 -15.70 -18.64 -8.84
C GLU A 130 -17.08 -18.50 -9.51
N PRO A 131 -18.21 -18.97 -8.94
CA PRO A 131 -19.53 -18.76 -9.53
C PRO A 131 -19.93 -17.28 -9.65
N ILE A 132 -19.55 -16.46 -8.66
CA ILE A 132 -19.82 -15.03 -8.64
C ILE A 132 -19.04 -14.35 -9.77
N LEU A 133 -17.75 -14.66 -9.87
CA LEU A 133 -16.87 -14.15 -10.91
C LEU A 133 -17.32 -14.61 -12.30
N TRP A 134 -17.74 -15.87 -12.45
CA TRP A 134 -18.29 -16.40 -13.70
C TRP A 134 -19.53 -15.61 -14.15
N ARG A 135 -20.47 -15.36 -13.23
CA ARG A 135 -21.69 -14.57 -13.51
C ARG A 135 -21.37 -13.12 -13.88
N HIS A 136 -20.43 -12.48 -13.19
CA HIS A 136 -19.95 -11.13 -13.56
C HIS A 136 -19.28 -11.10 -14.94
N ARG A 137 -18.44 -12.10 -15.26
CA ARG A 137 -17.79 -12.20 -16.57
C ARG A 137 -18.82 -12.41 -17.69
N GLY A 138 -19.90 -13.14 -17.43
CA GLY A 138 -21.03 -13.28 -18.35
C GLY A 138 -21.76 -11.96 -18.61
N TRP A 139 -22.02 -11.19 -17.55
CA TRP A 139 -22.62 -9.85 -17.67
C TRP A 139 -21.76 -8.92 -18.54
N TRP A 140 -20.46 -8.80 -18.27
CA TRP A 140 -19.54 -7.98 -19.07
C TRP A 140 -19.43 -8.47 -20.52
N ALA A 141 -19.33 -9.78 -20.75
CA ALA A 141 -19.30 -10.34 -22.10
C ALA A 141 -20.56 -9.97 -22.89
N SER A 142 -21.74 -10.01 -22.27
CA SER A 142 -23.01 -9.61 -22.90
C SER A 142 -23.06 -8.12 -23.25
N GLN A 143 -22.54 -7.24 -22.38
CA GLN A 143 -22.45 -5.80 -22.63
C GLN A 143 -21.55 -5.51 -23.84
N PHE A 144 -20.37 -6.12 -23.89
CA PHE A 144 -19.44 -5.95 -25.02
C PHE A 144 -19.99 -6.50 -26.35
N LEU A 145 -20.77 -7.59 -26.30
CA LEU A 145 -21.50 -8.07 -27.48
C LEU A 145 -22.56 -7.06 -27.94
N GLY A 146 -23.30 -6.45 -27.02
CA GLY A 146 -24.25 -5.37 -27.33
C GLY A 146 -23.56 -4.18 -28.00
N TYR A 147 -22.42 -3.73 -27.48
CA TYR A 147 -21.62 -2.70 -28.12
C TYR A 147 -21.10 -3.11 -29.50
N ALA A 148 -20.69 -4.37 -29.67
CA ALA A 148 -20.24 -4.87 -30.97
C ALA A 148 -21.36 -4.79 -32.02
N GLN A 149 -22.58 -5.19 -31.65
CA GLN A 149 -23.77 -5.11 -32.51
C GLN A 149 -24.12 -3.66 -32.85
N ALA A 150 -24.18 -2.77 -31.85
CA ALA A 150 -24.49 -1.36 -32.07
C ALA A 150 -23.47 -0.66 -32.99
N ASN A 151 -22.17 -0.91 -32.79
CA ASN A 151 -21.12 -0.34 -33.65
C ASN A 151 -21.16 -0.91 -35.07
N ALA A 152 -21.50 -2.20 -35.23
CA ALA A 152 -21.66 -2.81 -36.55
C ALA A 152 -22.87 -2.22 -37.30
N ALA A 153 -24.00 -2.01 -36.61
CA ALA A 153 -25.18 -1.37 -37.16
C ALA A 153 -24.91 0.09 -37.58
N ALA A 154 -24.08 0.81 -36.82
CA ALA A 154 -23.62 2.16 -37.14
C ALA A 154 -22.51 2.21 -38.22
N GLY A 155 -22.14 1.06 -38.83
CA GLY A 155 -21.11 0.98 -39.88
C GLY A 155 -19.65 1.07 -39.38
N ASN A 156 -19.41 1.20 -38.08
CA ASN A 156 -18.06 1.33 -37.52
C ASN A 156 -17.43 -0.05 -37.23
N GLN A 157 -16.93 -0.68 -38.29
CA GLN A 157 -16.37 -2.04 -38.24
C GLN A 157 -15.16 -2.18 -37.29
N LEU A 158 -14.35 -1.14 -37.14
CA LEU A 158 -13.19 -1.17 -36.24
C LEU A 158 -13.61 -1.24 -34.77
N ARG A 159 -14.57 -0.40 -34.35
CA ARG A 159 -15.10 -0.41 -32.98
C ARG A 159 -15.91 -1.67 -32.68
N ALA A 160 -16.64 -2.19 -33.67
CA ALA A 160 -17.35 -3.45 -33.55
C ALA A 160 -16.41 -4.62 -33.25
N ARG A 161 -15.33 -4.76 -34.04
CA ARG A 161 -14.32 -5.82 -33.85
C ARG A 161 -13.58 -5.70 -32.51
N ARG A 162 -13.27 -4.47 -32.07
CA ARG A 162 -12.66 -4.24 -30.74
C ARG A 162 -13.60 -4.64 -29.61
N SER A 163 -14.87 -4.26 -29.68
CA SER A 163 -15.88 -4.62 -28.68
C SER A 163 -16.09 -6.14 -28.61
N LEU A 164 -16.15 -6.80 -29.77
CA LEU A 164 -16.21 -8.26 -29.85
C LEU A 164 -14.97 -8.91 -29.19
N TRP A 165 -13.78 -8.39 -29.46
CA TRP A 165 -12.56 -8.87 -28.83
C TRP A 165 -12.59 -8.74 -27.31
N TYR A 166 -13.10 -7.62 -26.77
CA TYR A 166 -13.29 -7.45 -25.33
C TYR A 166 -14.28 -8.46 -24.75
N ALA A 167 -15.37 -8.79 -25.45
CA ALA A 167 -16.31 -9.83 -25.01
C ALA A 167 -15.62 -11.19 -24.84
N PHE A 168 -14.82 -11.62 -25.84
CA PHE A 168 -14.06 -12.86 -25.78
C PHE A 168 -12.96 -12.84 -24.71
N ARG A 169 -12.29 -11.70 -24.52
CA ARG A 169 -11.29 -11.52 -23.44
C ARG A 169 -11.94 -11.63 -22.06
N CYS A 170 -13.16 -11.10 -21.90
CA CYS A 170 -13.93 -11.19 -20.66
C CYS A 170 -14.45 -12.61 -20.40
N SER A 171 -15.04 -13.29 -21.37
CA SER A 171 -15.41 -14.70 -21.22
C SER A 171 -15.65 -15.33 -22.59
N PRO A 172 -14.74 -16.20 -23.07
CA PRO A 172 -14.92 -16.88 -24.35
C PRO A 172 -16.22 -17.70 -24.39
N ALA A 173 -16.56 -18.39 -23.30
CA ALA A 173 -17.76 -19.21 -23.22
C ALA A 173 -19.04 -18.38 -23.35
N HIS A 174 -19.18 -17.30 -22.58
CA HIS A 174 -20.36 -16.43 -22.69
C HIS A 174 -20.40 -15.66 -24.01
N ALA A 175 -19.24 -15.27 -24.56
CA ALA A 175 -19.18 -14.63 -25.86
C ALA A 175 -19.66 -15.57 -26.98
N LEU A 176 -19.21 -16.83 -26.97
CA LEU A 176 -19.65 -17.86 -27.93
C LEU A 176 -21.15 -18.15 -27.79
N VAL A 177 -21.65 -18.39 -26.57
CA VAL A 177 -23.08 -18.62 -26.34
C VAL A 177 -23.91 -17.41 -26.73
N GLY A 178 -23.43 -16.20 -26.43
CA GLY A 178 -24.06 -14.94 -26.80
C GLY A 178 -24.16 -14.77 -28.32
N CYS A 179 -23.07 -15.02 -29.05
CA CYS A 179 -23.07 -15.03 -30.51
C CYS A 179 -24.05 -16.07 -31.06
N LEU A 180 -24.03 -17.31 -30.56
CA LEU A 180 -24.92 -18.40 -31.02
C LEU A 180 -26.41 -18.10 -30.77
N ARG A 181 -26.76 -17.52 -29.62
CA ARG A 181 -28.15 -17.17 -29.28
C ARG A 181 -28.71 -16.02 -30.12
N HIS A 182 -27.85 -15.16 -30.65
CA HIS A 182 -28.23 -13.99 -31.44
C HIS A 182 -27.81 -14.14 -32.92
N TRP A 183 -27.52 -15.37 -33.35
CA TRP A 183 -27.19 -15.75 -34.72
C TRP A 183 -28.41 -16.33 -35.46
N PRO A 184 -28.67 -15.98 -36.73
CA PRO A 184 -27.93 -15.00 -37.52
C PRO A 184 -28.22 -13.60 -36.97
N LEU A 185 -27.30 -12.66 -37.17
CA LEU A 185 -27.48 -11.24 -36.88
C LEU A 185 -28.81 -10.78 -37.51
N LYS A 186 -29.92 -10.89 -36.77
CA LYS A 186 -31.14 -10.19 -37.12
C LYS A 186 -30.74 -8.74 -37.01
N ILE A 187 -30.74 -8.07 -38.16
CA ILE A 187 -30.60 -6.63 -38.29
C ILE A 187 -31.65 -6.07 -37.33
N ALA A 188 -31.23 -5.68 -36.14
CA ALA A 188 -32.06 -4.89 -35.26
C ALA A 188 -32.34 -3.62 -36.04
N HIS A 189 -33.61 -3.33 -36.30
CA HIS A 189 -34.02 -2.04 -36.83
C HIS A 189 -33.32 -0.97 -35.99
N ALA A 190 -32.62 -0.06 -36.68
CA ALA A 190 -31.91 1.04 -36.05
C ALA A 190 -32.82 1.70 -35.00
N PRO A 191 -32.35 1.96 -33.77
CA PRO A 191 -33.10 2.77 -32.85
C PRO A 191 -33.25 4.16 -33.48
N THR A 192 -34.48 4.52 -33.83
CA THR A 192 -34.86 5.88 -34.22
C THR A 192 -34.31 6.86 -33.19
N ASP A 193 -33.75 7.99 -33.67
CA ASP A 193 -32.92 9.01 -33.02
C ASP A 193 -33.49 9.70 -31.75
N ALA A 194 -34.47 9.12 -31.05
CA ALA A 194 -35.18 9.78 -29.95
C ALA A 194 -34.56 9.58 -28.55
N GLN A 195 -33.46 8.82 -28.39
CA GLN A 195 -32.86 8.55 -27.07
C GLN A 195 -31.37 8.89 -26.94
N ALA A 196 -30.85 9.81 -27.75
CA ALA A 196 -29.48 10.32 -27.59
C ALA A 196 -29.35 11.47 -26.57
N ASN A 197 -30.46 11.97 -26.00
CA ASN A 197 -30.46 13.07 -25.03
C ASN A 197 -31.23 12.70 -23.76
N ALA A 198 -30.72 11.74 -22.99
CA ALA A 198 -30.97 11.69 -21.55
C ALA A 198 -29.94 10.78 -20.87
N LEU A 199 -29.11 11.42 -20.02
CA LEU A 199 -28.07 10.90 -19.11
C LEU A 199 -26.65 10.82 -19.67
#